data_AF-A0A9Q0BS18-F1
#
_entry.id   AF-A0A9Q0BS18-F1
#
_cell.length_a   1.000
_cell.length_b   1.000
_cell.length_c   1.000
_cell.angle_alpha   90.00
_cell.angle_beta   90.00
_cell.angle_gamma   90.00
#
_symmetry.space_group_name_H-M   'P 1'
#
loop_
_entity.id
_entity.type
_entity.pdbx_description
1 polymer ?
#
loop_
_entity_poly.entity_id
_entity_poly.type
_entity_poly.pdbx_seq_one_letter_code
_entity_poly.pdbx_strand_id
1 'polypeptide(L)'
;MLDKLDAPNIPDSYGISVGHAILLDITRSIGGVIQRTPELHPSHNTAVITEEEHKPLCLQLVNSSWSGLLSAFIPLVETSIDEATTENILKAMQNYAALCGMLEQLQPRDAFILAMCRASFPPHYAMSIFANTTQPDGELRCEYLLFSAYL
;
A
#
# COMPACT_ATOMS: atom_id res chain seq x y z
N MET A 1 39.79 -5.27 -30.34
CA MET A 1 38.59 -4.50 -30.69
C MET A 1 37.56 -4.84 -29.63
N LEU A 2 37.11 -3.86 -28.83
CA LEU A 2 36.00 -4.07 -27.90
C LEU A 2 34.74 -4.21 -28.76
N ASP A 3 34.15 -5.40 -28.81
CA ASP A 3 32.82 -5.60 -29.37
C ASP A 3 31.87 -4.72 -28.56
N LYS A 4 31.36 -3.67 -29.18
CA LYS A 4 30.29 -2.86 -28.61
C LYS A 4 29.02 -3.69 -28.76
N LEU A 5 28.76 -4.56 -27.79
CA LEU A 5 27.45 -5.19 -27.64
C LEU A 5 26.42 -4.06 -27.52
N ASP A 6 25.49 -4.02 -28.47
CA ASP A 6 24.35 -3.10 -28.39
C ASP A 6 23.57 -3.36 -27.09
N ALA A 7 23.10 -2.28 -26.47
CA ALA A 7 22.37 -2.38 -25.21
C ALA A 7 21.11 -3.26 -25.38
N PRO A 8 20.80 -4.14 -24.42
CA PRO A 8 19.61 -4.96 -24.50
C PRO A 8 18.35 -4.09 -24.50
N ASN A 9 17.39 -4.43 -25.36
CA ASN A 9 16.12 -3.72 -25.46
C ASN A 9 15.24 -4.05 -24.24
N ILE A 10 14.81 -3.03 -23.50
CA ILE A 10 13.95 -3.16 -22.31
C ILE A 10 12.50 -2.92 -22.75
N PRO A 11 11.54 -3.81 -22.41
CA PRO A 11 10.14 -3.58 -22.72
C PRO A 11 9.58 -2.31 -22.07
N ASP A 12 8.70 -1.60 -22.78
CA ASP A 12 8.07 -0.36 -22.28
C ASP A 12 7.28 -0.58 -20.97
N SER A 13 6.77 -1.78 -20.74
CA SER A 13 6.03 -2.16 -19.53
C SER A 13 6.91 -2.45 -18.31
N TYR A 14 8.24 -2.52 -18.47
CA TYR A 14 9.16 -2.92 -17.41
C TYR A 14 9.06 -2.03 -16.16
N GLY A 15 8.94 -0.71 -16.35
CA GLY A 15 8.83 0.23 -15.23
C GLY A 15 7.58 -0.02 -14.37
N ILE A 16 6.45 -0.32 -15.00
CA ILE A 16 5.18 -0.62 -14.31
C ILE A 16 5.30 -1.96 -13.58
N SER A 17 5.84 -3.00 -14.23
CA SER A 17 6.05 -4.31 -13.62
C SER A 17 6.96 -4.25 -12.39
N VAL A 18 8.05 -3.48 -12.47
CA VAL A 18 8.96 -3.25 -11.34
C VAL A 18 8.28 -2.43 -10.24
N GLY A 19 7.55 -1.37 -10.60
CA GLY A 19 6.81 -0.55 -9.63
C GLY A 19 5.80 -1.37 -8.83
N HIS A 20 5.04 -2.24 -9.51
CA HIS A 20 4.14 -3.18 -8.86
C HIS A 20 4.88 -4.13 -7.91
N ALA A 21 5.98 -4.76 -8.37
CA ALA A 21 6.76 -5.66 -7.52
C ALA A 21 7.30 -4.96 -6.26
N ILE A 22 7.81 -3.73 -6.41
CA ILE A 22 8.30 -2.92 -5.30
C ILE A 22 7.19 -2.65 -4.28
N LEU A 23 5.98 -2.30 -4.71
CA LEU A 23 4.88 -2.00 -3.79
C LEU A 23 4.42 -3.23 -3.02
N LEU A 24 4.37 -4.40 -3.68
CA LEU A 24 4.09 -5.66 -2.98
C LEU A 24 5.17 -5.98 -1.95
N ASP A 25 6.44 -5.76 -2.29
CA ASP A 25 7.57 -6.03 -1.40
C ASP A 25 7.65 -5.05 -0.23
N ILE A 26 7.31 -3.77 -0.43
CA ILE A 26 7.21 -2.80 0.68
C ILE A 26 6.15 -3.26 1.69
N THR A 27 4.96 -3.65 1.23
CA THR A 27 3.91 -4.14 2.12
C THR A 27 4.34 -5.39 2.90
N ARG A 28 5.02 -6.33 2.24
CA ARG A 28 5.59 -7.53 2.90
C ARG A 28 6.67 -7.17 3.91
N SER A 29 7.55 -6.25 3.57
CA SER A 29 8.63 -5.77 4.44
C SER A 29 8.06 -5.13 5.71
N ILE A 30 7.06 -4.25 5.57
CA ILE A 30 6.36 -3.63 6.71
C ILE A 30 5.68 -4.70 7.56
N GLY A 31 5.02 -5.69 6.94
CA GLY A 31 4.46 -6.84 7.65
C GLY A 31 5.49 -7.62 8.46
N GLY A 32 6.66 -7.89 7.89
CA GLY A 32 7.76 -8.56 8.60
C GLY A 32 8.36 -7.74 9.75
N VAL A 33 8.27 -6.41 9.71
CA VAL A 33 8.62 -5.55 10.85
C VAL A 33 7.55 -5.64 11.93
N ILE A 34 6.26 -5.53 11.59
CA ILE A 34 5.15 -5.45 12.55
C ILE A 34 4.87 -6.81 13.22
N GLN A 35 5.00 -7.91 12.48
CA GLN A 35 4.68 -9.26 12.95
C GLN A 35 5.89 -9.95 13.59
N ARG A 36 7.01 -9.24 13.76
CA ARG A 36 8.22 -9.81 14.35
C ARG A 36 7.93 -10.25 15.77
N THR A 37 7.96 -11.56 15.99
CA THR A 37 7.93 -12.16 17.33
C THR A 37 9.38 -12.15 17.86
N PRO A 38 9.65 -11.72 19.10
CA PRO A 38 11.01 -11.62 19.66
C PRO A 38 11.73 -12.98 19.81
N GLU A 39 11.04 -14.09 19.54
CA GLU A 39 11.55 -15.44 19.62
C GLU A 39 11.97 -15.96 18.23
N LEU A 40 13.18 -15.61 17.75
CA LEU A 40 14.06 -16.56 17.04
C LEU A 40 15.37 -15.87 16.60
N HIS A 41 16.46 -16.29 17.25
CA HIS A 41 17.84 -16.30 16.77
C HIS A 41 18.45 -14.96 16.27
N PRO A 42 19.42 -14.37 17.00
CA PRO A 42 20.13 -13.18 16.53
C PRO A 42 20.94 -13.54 15.27
N SER A 43 20.44 -13.15 14.10
CA SER A 43 21.27 -12.99 12.91
C SER A 43 22.13 -11.74 13.12
N HIS A 44 23.42 -11.87 12.89
CA HIS A 44 24.52 -11.01 13.37
C HIS A 44 24.47 -9.52 12.92
N ASN A 45 23.42 -9.07 12.23
CA ASN A 45 23.32 -7.75 11.61
C ASN A 45 22.01 -6.99 11.92
N THR A 46 21.14 -7.50 12.78
CA THR A 46 19.88 -6.80 13.11
C THR A 46 20.07 -5.95 14.35
N ALA A 47 19.89 -4.62 14.24
CA ALA A 47 19.85 -3.74 15.40
C ALA A 47 18.84 -4.28 16.42
N VAL A 48 19.28 -4.48 17.66
CA VAL A 48 18.42 -4.97 18.74
C VAL A 48 17.46 -3.85 19.11
N ILE A 49 16.29 -3.83 18.49
CA ILE A 49 15.18 -2.97 18.89
C ILE A 49 14.60 -3.59 20.17
N THR A 50 14.55 -2.81 21.25
CA THR A 50 13.94 -3.26 22.50
C THR A 50 12.43 -3.48 22.31
N GLU A 51 11.82 -4.39 23.07
CA GLU A 51 10.36 -4.60 22.99
C GLU A 51 9.57 -3.31 23.28
N GLU A 52 10.11 -2.44 24.13
CA GLU A 52 9.51 -1.13 24.46
C GLU A 52 9.51 -0.16 23.27
N GLU A 53 10.54 -0.21 22.41
CA GLU A 53 10.66 0.64 21.22
C GLU A 53 9.97 0.04 19.98
N HIS A 54 9.63 -1.24 20.02
CA HIS A 54 9.07 -1.95 18.87
C HIS A 54 7.69 -1.41 18.46
N LYS A 55 6.78 -1.25 19.42
CA LYS A 55 5.43 -0.74 19.17
C LYS A 55 5.42 0.69 18.61
N PRO A 56 6.11 1.68 19.21
CA PRO A 56 6.13 3.04 18.65
C PRO A 56 6.79 3.10 17.26
N LEU A 57 7.81 2.28 16.99
CA LEU A 57 8.39 2.15 15.65
C LEU A 57 7.37 1.65 14.63
N CYS A 58 6.61 0.61 14.96
CA CYS A 58 5.58 0.06 14.07
C CYS A 58 4.48 1.09 13.76
N LEU A 59 4.08 1.86 14.77
CA LEU A 59 3.13 2.96 14.61
C LEU A 59 3.67 4.05 13.68
N GLN A 60 4.93 4.47 13.86
CA GLN A 60 5.55 5.45 12.98
C GLN A 60 5.66 4.95 11.54
N LEU A 61 6.03 3.67 11.35
CA LEU A 61 6.14 3.06 10.04
C LEU A 61 4.82 3.10 9.27
N VAL A 62 3.71 2.75 9.91
CA VAL A 62 2.38 2.84 9.30
C VAL A 62 2.01 4.30 9.03
N ASN A 63 2.16 5.18 10.01
CA ASN A 63 1.80 6.59 9.90
C ASN A 63 2.56 7.32 8.79
N SER A 64 3.82 6.97 8.53
CA SER A 64 4.63 7.61 7.49
C SER A 64 4.41 7.04 6.09
N SER A 65 3.83 5.84 5.95
CA SER A 65 3.80 5.13 4.66
C SER A 65 2.41 4.92 4.08
N TRP A 66 1.34 4.91 4.91
CA TRP A 66 0.02 4.46 4.46
C TRP A 66 -0.55 5.28 3.31
N SER A 67 -0.39 6.60 3.30
CA SER A 67 -0.97 7.48 2.28
C SER A 67 -0.27 7.30 0.93
N GLY A 68 1.06 7.25 0.93
CA GLY A 68 1.86 7.00 -0.27
C GLY A 68 1.58 5.61 -0.87
N LEU A 69 1.44 4.59 -0.02
CA LEU A 69 1.07 3.25 -0.46
C LEU A 69 -0.35 3.23 -1.06
N LEU A 70 -1.32 3.82 -0.38
CA LEU A 70 -2.70 3.86 -0.84
C LEU A 70 -2.83 4.56 -2.19
N SER A 71 -2.20 5.73 -2.33
CA SER A 71 -2.18 6.49 -3.59
C SER A 71 -1.53 5.75 -4.73
N ALA A 72 -0.56 4.87 -4.46
CA ALA A 72 0.06 4.03 -5.48
C ALA A 72 -0.79 2.79 -5.83
N PHE A 73 -1.46 2.18 -4.84
CA PHE A 73 -2.27 0.98 -5.05
C PHE A 73 -3.57 1.25 -5.83
N ILE A 74 -4.23 2.39 -5.62
CA ILE A 74 -5.48 2.74 -6.32
C ILE A 74 -5.32 2.69 -7.84
N PRO A 75 -4.39 3.43 -8.48
CA PRO A 75 -4.25 3.38 -9.94
C PRO A 75 -3.78 2.02 -10.42
N LEU A 76 -3.01 1.27 -9.63
CA LEU A 76 -2.59 -0.09 -10.00
C LEU A 76 -3.78 -1.04 -10.08
N VAL A 77 -4.72 -0.99 -9.13
CA VAL A 77 -5.90 -1.85 -9.15
C VAL A 77 -6.91 -1.43 -10.23
N GLU A 78 -6.96 -0.14 -10.56
CA GLU A 78 -7.82 0.38 -11.63
C GLU A 78 -7.29 0.04 -13.03
N THR A 79 -5.97 -0.11 -13.18
CA THR A 79 -5.31 -0.36 -14.47
C THR A 79 -4.92 -1.82 -14.69
N SER A 80 -4.96 -2.67 -13.66
CA SER A 80 -4.70 -4.10 -13.80
C SER A 80 -5.75 -4.77 -14.68
N ILE A 81 -5.28 -5.41 -15.76
CA ILE A 81 -6.14 -6.09 -16.75
C ILE A 81 -6.17 -7.61 -16.58
N ASP A 82 -5.18 -8.18 -15.90
CA ASP A 82 -5.09 -9.61 -15.64
C ASP A 82 -5.50 -9.94 -14.21
N GLU A 83 -6.23 -11.04 -14.06
CA GLU A 83 -6.79 -11.50 -12.79
C GLU A 83 -5.71 -11.74 -11.73
N ALA A 84 -4.57 -12.32 -12.12
CA ALA A 84 -3.48 -12.64 -11.20
C ALA A 84 -2.83 -11.38 -10.61
N THR A 85 -2.59 -10.34 -11.40
CA THR A 85 -2.05 -9.07 -10.90
C THR A 85 -3.05 -8.36 -10.01
N THR A 86 -4.32 -8.29 -10.41
CA THR A 86 -5.40 -7.71 -9.58
C THR A 86 -5.50 -8.41 -8.23
N GLU A 87 -5.47 -9.74 -8.20
CA GLU A 87 -5.52 -10.53 -6.97
C GLU A 87 -4.31 -10.24 -6.06
N ASN A 88 -3.11 -10.15 -6.61
CA ASN A 88 -1.90 -9.84 -5.84
C ASN A 88 -1.94 -8.43 -5.23
N ILE A 89 -2.43 -7.45 -5.98
CA ILE A 89 -2.62 -6.07 -5.50
C ILE A 89 -3.62 -6.06 -4.33
N LEU A 90 -4.79 -6.67 -4.52
CA LEU A 90 -5.84 -6.72 -3.49
C LEU A 90 -5.37 -7.47 -2.24
N LYS A 91 -4.61 -8.56 -2.38
CA LYS A 91 -3.98 -9.27 -1.26
C LYS A 91 -3.00 -8.38 -0.50
N ALA A 92 -2.19 -7.59 -1.19
CA ALA A 92 -1.30 -6.64 -0.53
C ALA A 92 -2.09 -5.55 0.22
N MET A 93 -3.12 -4.97 -0.40
CA MET A 93 -3.99 -3.98 0.24
C MET A 93 -4.68 -4.55 1.48
N GLN A 94 -5.22 -5.77 1.40
CA GLN A 94 -5.85 -6.48 2.50
C GLN A 94 -4.86 -6.76 3.64
N ASN A 95 -3.65 -7.24 3.31
CA ASN A 95 -2.61 -7.48 4.30
C ASN A 95 -2.21 -6.19 5.02
N TYR A 96 -2.06 -5.08 4.29
CA TYR A 96 -1.75 -3.79 4.89
C TYR A 96 -2.88 -3.30 5.81
N ALA A 97 -4.14 -3.44 5.40
CA ALA A 97 -5.29 -3.13 6.24
C ALA A 97 -5.33 -3.98 7.52
N ALA A 98 -4.97 -5.27 7.44
CA ALA A 98 -4.88 -6.14 8.61
C ALA A 98 -3.79 -5.69 9.59
N LEU A 99 -2.61 -5.29 9.09
CA LEU A 99 -1.52 -4.72 9.91
C LEU A 99 -1.96 -3.43 10.61
N CYS A 100 -2.64 -2.53 9.91
CA CYS A 100 -3.24 -1.33 10.51
C CYS A 100 -4.23 -1.70 11.63
N GLY A 101 -5.04 -2.75 11.43
CA GLY A 101 -5.96 -3.27 12.43
C GLY A 101 -5.27 -3.81 13.69
N MET A 102 -4.15 -4.52 13.54
CA MET A 102 -3.34 -5.02 14.66
C MET A 102 -2.74 -3.89 15.51
N LEU A 103 -2.47 -2.74 14.90
CA LEU A 103 -1.93 -1.54 15.57
C LEU A 103 -3.02 -0.52 15.95
N GLU A 104 -4.30 -0.90 15.85
CA GLU A 104 -5.45 -0.05 16.15
C GLU A 104 -5.49 1.27 15.34
N GLN A 105 -4.84 1.31 14.18
CA GLN A 105 -4.84 2.46 13.28
C GLN A 105 -6.06 2.42 12.36
N LEU A 106 -7.20 2.89 12.87
CA LEU A 106 -8.49 2.82 12.18
C LEU A 106 -8.53 3.63 10.89
N GLN A 107 -7.96 4.85 10.88
CA GLN A 107 -7.95 5.72 9.71
C GLN A 107 -7.30 5.05 8.48
N PRO A 108 -6.03 4.56 8.54
CA PRO A 108 -5.45 3.88 7.39
C PRO A 108 -6.13 2.53 7.10
N ARG A 109 -6.59 1.78 8.10
CA ARG A 109 -7.35 0.55 7.88
C ARG A 109 -8.58 0.80 7.01
N ASP A 110 -9.40 1.77 7.40
CA ASP A 110 -10.68 2.07 6.74
C ASP A 110 -10.46 2.67 5.35
N ALA A 111 -9.38 3.44 5.16
CA ALA A 111 -8.97 3.96 3.86
C ALA A 111 -8.70 2.83 2.84
N PHE A 112 -7.93 1.82 3.24
CA PHE A 112 -7.64 0.65 2.39
C PHE A 112 -8.88 -0.20 2.13
N ILE A 113 -9.73 -0.43 3.15
CA ILE A 113 -11.00 -1.14 2.98
C ILE A 113 -11.90 -0.41 1.98
N LEU A 114 -12.04 0.91 2.13
CA LEU A 114 -12.83 1.73 1.23
C LEU A 114 -12.30 1.67 -0.21
N ALA A 115 -10.99 1.71 -0.40
CA ALA A 115 -10.38 1.58 -1.73
C ALA A 115 -10.68 0.22 -2.39
N MET A 116 -10.55 -0.89 -1.64
CA MET A 116 -10.91 -2.23 -2.15
C MET A 116 -12.41 -2.33 -2.49
N CYS A 117 -13.29 -1.78 -1.64
CA CYS A 117 -14.71 -1.72 -1.91
C CYS A 117 -15.02 -0.92 -3.18
N ARG A 118 -14.38 0.25 -3.35
CA ARG A 118 -14.50 1.07 -4.56
C ARG A 118 -14.11 0.32 -5.82
N ALA A 119 -13.01 -0.43 -5.78
CA ALA A 119 -12.54 -1.26 -6.90
C ALA A 119 -13.51 -2.40 -7.26
N SER A 120 -14.36 -2.82 -6.32
CA SER A 120 -15.33 -3.91 -6.50
C SER A 120 -16.62 -3.47 -7.22
N PHE A 121 -16.86 -2.17 -7.35
CA PHE A 121 -18.06 -1.64 -7.98
C PHE A 121 -17.79 -1.17 -9.42
N PRO A 122 -18.75 -1.34 -10.35
CA PRO A 122 -18.67 -0.69 -11.66
C PRO A 122 -18.48 0.83 -11.49
N PRO A 123 -17.73 1.51 -12.38
CA PRO A 123 -17.37 2.93 -12.22
C PRO A 123 -18.57 3.85 -11.98
N HIS A 124 -19.68 3.59 -12.68
CA HIS A 124 -20.91 4.37 -12.57
C HIS A 124 -21.71 4.09 -11.29
N TYR A 125 -21.50 2.94 -10.66
CA TYR A 125 -22.17 2.55 -9.41
C TYR A 125 -21.40 3.05 -8.19
N ALA A 126 -20.07 3.05 -8.23
CA ALA A 126 -19.24 3.62 -7.18
C ALA A 126 -19.55 5.11 -6.98
N MET A 127 -19.59 5.89 -8.07
CA MET A 127 -19.79 7.34 -7.98
C MET A 127 -21.12 7.74 -7.33
N SER A 128 -22.21 7.02 -7.58
CA SER A 128 -23.53 7.35 -7.00
C SER A 128 -23.63 7.05 -5.50
N ILE A 129 -23.01 5.97 -5.03
CA ILE A 129 -22.99 5.60 -3.61
C ILE A 129 -22.08 6.53 -2.82
N PHE A 130 -20.85 6.76 -3.30
CA PHE A 130 -19.87 7.57 -2.58
C PHE A 130 -20.12 9.08 -2.69
N ALA A 131 -20.85 9.55 -3.72
CA ALA A 131 -21.33 10.93 -3.77
C ALA A 131 -22.38 11.21 -2.69
N ASN A 132 -23.22 10.24 -2.33
CA ASN A 132 -24.28 10.44 -1.32
C ASN A 132 -23.74 10.50 0.12
N THR A 133 -22.51 10.05 0.36
CA THR A 133 -21.81 10.23 1.64
C THR A 133 -21.22 11.63 1.86
N THR A 134 -21.47 12.60 0.97
CA THR A 134 -20.86 13.94 0.98
C THR A 134 -21.64 15.07 1.68
N GLN A 135 -22.32 14.84 2.82
CA GLN A 135 -22.78 15.93 3.74
C GLN A 135 -22.80 15.46 5.23
N PRO A 136 -22.67 16.36 6.24
CA PRO A 136 -21.44 17.04 6.65
C PRO A 136 -21.10 16.75 8.13
N ASP A 137 -19.88 16.29 8.42
CA ASP A 137 -19.16 16.69 9.64
C ASP A 137 -17.67 16.79 9.26
N GLY A 138 -17.17 18.01 9.39
CA GLY A 138 -15.92 18.45 8.83
C GLY A 138 -14.76 18.16 9.76
N GLU A 139 -13.83 17.32 9.31
CA GLU A 139 -12.39 17.46 9.59
C GLU A 139 -11.56 16.49 8.75
N LEU A 140 -12.08 15.30 8.42
CA LEU A 140 -11.39 14.33 7.53
C LEU A 140 -11.42 14.69 6.03
N ARG A 141 -12.08 15.80 5.67
CA ARG A 141 -12.33 16.19 4.26
C ARG A 141 -11.14 16.84 3.56
N CYS A 142 -10.18 17.40 4.30
CA CYS A 142 -9.14 18.21 3.68
C CYS A 142 -8.02 17.36 3.07
N GLU A 143 -7.66 16.21 3.66
CA GLU A 143 -6.53 15.41 3.15
C GLU A 143 -6.89 14.57 1.91
N TYR A 144 -8.11 14.01 1.83
CA TYR A 144 -8.52 13.21 0.67
C TYR A 144 -8.78 14.04 -0.58
N LEU A 145 -9.29 15.27 -0.45
CA LEU A 145 -9.50 16.16 -1.59
C LEU A 145 -8.19 16.84 -2.03
N LEU A 146 -7.25 17.11 -1.12
CA LEU A 146 -5.93 17.60 -1.50
C LEU A 146 -5.12 16.52 -2.25
N PHE A 147 -5.22 15.25 -1.86
CA PHE A 147 -4.53 14.16 -2.58
C PHE A 147 -5.11 13.89 -3.98
N SER A 148 -6.41 14.12 -4.19
CA SER A 148 -7.04 13.96 -5.51
C SER A 148 -6.87 15.18 -6.43
N ALA A 149 -6.35 16.30 -5.92
CA ALA A 149 -6.18 17.54 -6.70
C ALA A 149 -4.71 17.86 -7.05
N TYR A 150 -3.75 17.09 -6.53
CA TYR A 150 -2.30 17.28 -6.75
C TYR A 150 -1.57 16.08 -7.39
N LEU A 151 -2.34 15.16 -7.98
CA LEU A 151 -1.93 14.11 -8.92
C LEU A 151 -2.95 14.08 -10.06
#